data_AF-A0A2G5B4R6-F1
#
_entry.id   AF-A0A2G5B4R6-F1
#
_cell.length_a   1.000
_cell.length_b   1.000
_cell.length_c   1.000
_cell.angle_alpha   90.00
_cell.angle_beta   90.00
_cell.angle_gamma   90.00
#
_symmetry.space_group_name_H-M   'P 1'
#
loop_
_entity.id
_entity.type
_entity.pdbx_description
1 polymer ?
#
loop_
_entity_poly.entity_id
_entity_poly.type
_entity_poly.pdbx_seq_one_letter_code
_entity_poly.pdbx_strand_id
1 'polypeptide(L)'
;MPLIEPLVTRSSTSLKDARTRAIHLYRQWQKSVPQFMIDYHLSMPQAVVRSKIRENFEKNRYVSDPRVIDVLLFKGQIEFEETYNVWKQYSHVLRYFDANERDPQSNQFMDKFIEGRA
;
A
#
# COMPACT_ATOMS: atom_id res chain seq x y z
N MET A 1 -12.68 20.75 -5.24
CA MET A 1 -11.67 19.74 -4.89
C MET A 1 -10.52 20.45 -4.20
N PRO A 2 -10.14 20.10 -2.97
CA PRO A 2 -8.93 20.66 -2.37
C PRO A 2 -7.72 20.10 -3.11
N LEU A 3 -6.89 20.99 -3.66
CA LEU A 3 -5.62 20.62 -4.28
C LEU A 3 -4.66 20.22 -3.17
N ILE A 4 -4.26 18.95 -3.14
CA ILE A 4 -3.15 18.51 -2.28
C ILE A 4 -1.89 19.21 -2.79
N GLU A 5 -1.09 19.75 -1.87
CA GLU A 5 0.18 20.38 -2.21
C GLU A 5 1.12 19.38 -2.91
N PRO A 6 1.84 19.80 -3.96
CA PRO A 6 2.64 18.89 -4.77
C PRO A 6 3.74 18.19 -3.96
N LEU A 7 3.98 16.94 -4.29
CA LEU A 7 4.97 16.09 -3.64
C LEU A 7 6.38 16.68 -3.67
N VAL A 8 6.89 17.07 -2.49
CA VAL A 8 8.28 17.48 -2.31
C VAL A 8 9.14 16.29 -1.91
N THR A 9 10.12 15.94 -2.74
CA THR A 9 11.11 14.92 -2.40
C THR A 9 11.99 15.40 -1.25
N ARG A 10 11.95 14.69 -0.11
CA ARG A 10 12.80 14.94 1.05
C ARG A 10 13.50 13.64 1.47
N SER A 11 14.81 13.72 1.72
CA SER A 11 15.60 12.65 2.34
C SER A 11 15.54 12.75 3.87
N SER A 12 15.38 11.62 4.53
CA SER A 12 15.41 11.51 5.99
C SER A 12 16.85 11.55 6.49
N THR A 13 17.09 12.31 7.56
CA THR A 13 18.43 12.41 8.19
C THR A 13 18.71 11.25 9.15
N SER A 14 17.66 10.58 9.65
CA SER A 14 17.72 9.49 10.62
C SER A 14 16.54 8.55 10.47
N LEU A 15 16.69 7.29 10.93
CA LEU A 15 15.60 6.32 11.00
C LEU A 15 14.40 6.80 11.82
N LYS A 16 14.63 7.63 12.85
CA LYS A 16 13.54 8.20 13.65
C LYS A 16 12.67 9.16 12.83
N ASP A 17 13.29 9.97 11.97
CA ASP A 17 12.59 10.88 11.05
C ASP A 17 11.80 10.07 10.00
N ALA A 18 12.46 9.08 9.38
CA ALA A 18 11.83 8.18 8.41
C ALA A 18 10.61 7.45 9.01
N ARG A 19 10.71 6.95 10.25
CA ARG A 19 9.60 6.31 10.97
C ARG A 19 8.45 7.27 11.22
N THR A 20 8.74 8.51 11.60
CA THR A 20 7.71 9.53 11.85
C THR A 20 6.92 9.83 10.57
N ARG A 21 7.64 9.96 9.44
CA ARG A 21 7.05 10.14 8.11
C ARG A 21 6.21 8.95 7.67
N ALA A 22 6.70 7.73 7.88
CA ALA A 22 5.94 6.51 7.58
C ALA A 22 4.62 6.42 8.35
N ILE A 23 4.64 6.77 9.65
CA ILE A 23 3.43 6.81 10.49
C ILE A 23 2.48 7.90 10.01
N HIS A 24 3.00 9.06 9.60
CA HIS A 24 2.17 10.15 9.07
C HIS A 24 1.44 9.71 7.80
N LEU A 25 2.18 9.16 6.83
CA LEU A 25 1.61 8.65 5.58
C LEU A 25 0.57 7.56 5.85
N TYR A 26 0.89 6.59 6.72
CA TYR A 26 -0.05 5.54 7.12
C TYR A 26 -1.36 6.11 7.70
N ARG A 27 -1.28 7.10 8.59
CA ARG A 27 -2.47 7.76 9.15
C ARG A 27 -3.27 8.50 8.08
N GLN A 28 -2.60 9.14 7.12
CA GLN A 28 -3.25 9.82 6.02
C GLN A 28 -4.06 8.82 5.17
N TRP A 29 -3.45 7.70 4.77
CA TRP A 29 -4.14 6.60 4.10
C TRP A 29 -5.36 6.11 4.88
N GLN A 30 -5.20 5.84 6.18
CA GLN A 30 -6.29 5.32 7.04
C GLN A 30 -7.47 6.28 7.17
N LYS A 31 -7.21 7.60 7.18
CA LYS A 31 -8.23 8.64 7.25
C LYS A 31 -8.98 8.81 5.93
N SER A 32 -8.31 8.64 4.79
CA SER A 32 -8.91 8.81 3.45
C SER A 32 -9.74 7.62 2.98
N VAL A 33 -9.70 6.47 3.66
CA VAL A 33 -10.45 5.27 3.25
C VAL A 33 -11.95 5.50 3.00
N PRO A 34 -12.73 6.19 3.87
CA PRO A 34 -14.14 6.45 3.58
C PRO A 34 -14.34 7.18 2.25
N GLN A 35 -13.47 8.14 1.95
CA GLN A 35 -13.52 8.91 0.71
C GLN A 35 -13.23 8.01 -0.50
N PHE A 36 -12.19 7.18 -0.43
CA PHE A 36 -11.88 6.22 -1.49
C PHE A 36 -13.02 5.23 -1.76
N MET A 37 -13.71 4.77 -0.72
CA MET A 37 -14.86 3.88 -0.91
C MET A 37 -16.00 4.54 -1.69
N ILE A 38 -16.23 5.84 -1.46
CA ILE A 38 -17.24 6.62 -2.16
C ILE A 38 -16.78 6.86 -3.61
N ASP A 39 -15.57 7.37 -3.81
CA ASP A 39 -15.07 7.78 -5.13
C ASP A 39 -14.92 6.59 -6.10
N TYR A 40 -14.52 5.43 -5.58
CA TYR A 40 -14.35 4.21 -6.38
C TYR A 40 -15.54 3.25 -6.29
N HIS A 41 -16.61 3.60 -5.57
CA HIS A 41 -17.79 2.74 -5.35
C HIS A 41 -17.43 1.29 -4.93
N LEU A 42 -16.50 1.15 -3.98
CA LEU A 42 -16.04 -0.16 -3.52
C LEU A 42 -17.16 -0.87 -2.73
N SER A 43 -17.54 -2.09 -3.14
CA SER A 43 -18.60 -2.89 -2.51
C SER A 43 -18.17 -3.64 -1.23
N MET A 44 -16.93 -3.47 -0.79
CA MET A 44 -16.34 -4.24 0.32
C MET A 44 -16.36 -3.47 1.65
N PRO A 45 -16.29 -4.16 2.81
CA PRO A 45 -16.28 -3.47 4.10
C PRO A 45 -15.04 -2.59 4.28
N GLN A 46 -15.21 -1.43 4.91
CA GLN A 46 -14.12 -0.49 5.19
C GLN A 46 -12.94 -1.13 5.94
N ALA A 47 -13.24 -2.05 6.85
CA ALA A 47 -12.24 -2.80 7.60
C ALA A 47 -11.29 -3.60 6.69
N VAL A 48 -11.79 -4.15 5.58
CA VAL A 48 -10.97 -4.92 4.63
C VAL A 48 -9.98 -3.99 3.91
N VAL A 49 -10.44 -2.83 3.45
CA VAL A 49 -9.57 -1.82 2.81
C VAL A 49 -8.49 -1.34 3.77
N ARG A 50 -8.85 -1.02 5.02
CA ARG A 50 -7.91 -0.60 6.07
C ARG A 50 -6.87 -1.68 6.38
N SER A 51 -7.29 -2.94 6.44
CA SER A 51 -6.40 -4.09 6.64
C SER A 51 -5.46 -4.28 5.45
N LYS A 52 -5.93 -4.09 4.21
CA LYS A 52 -5.09 -4.20 3.02
C LYS A 52 -4.04 -3.09 2.94
N ILE A 53 -4.38 -1.87 3.33
CA ILE A 53 -3.40 -0.79 3.50
C ILE A 53 -2.34 -1.22 4.51
N ARG A 54 -2.75 -1.73 5.68
CA ARG A 54 -1.80 -2.20 6.70
C ARG A 54 -0.88 -3.30 6.18
N GLU A 55 -1.41 -4.29 5.47
CA GLU A 55 -0.64 -5.37 4.87
C GLU A 55 0.49 -4.82 3.98
N ASN A 56 0.20 -3.85 3.10
CA ASN A 56 1.20 -3.25 2.22
C ASN A 56 2.31 -2.49 2.98
N PHE A 57 1.99 -1.87 4.11
CA PHE A 57 3.02 -1.26 4.98
C PHE A 57 3.86 -2.32 5.70
N GLU A 58 3.25 -3.42 6.15
CA GLU A 58 3.95 -4.51 6.84
C GLU A 58 4.89 -5.29 5.89
N LYS A 59 4.59 -5.37 4.58
CA LYS A 59 5.50 -5.97 3.58
C LYS A 59 6.92 -5.39 3.62
N ASN A 60 7.05 -4.11 3.97
CA ASN A 60 8.32 -3.40 4.02
C ASN A 60 8.84 -3.18 5.46
N ARG A 61 8.28 -3.87 6.47
CA ARG A 61 8.60 -3.63 7.88
C ARG A 61 10.07 -3.83 8.25
N TYR A 62 10.74 -4.77 7.59
CA TYR A 62 12.12 -5.16 7.92
C TYR A 62 13.19 -4.35 7.18
N VAL A 63 12.80 -3.35 6.39
CA VAL A 63 13.74 -2.47 5.69
C VAL A 63 14.44 -1.57 6.71
N SER A 64 15.77 -1.62 6.74
CA SER A 64 16.60 -0.88 7.70
C SER A 64 17.37 0.30 7.10
N ASP A 65 17.56 0.37 5.78
CA ASP A 65 18.25 1.49 5.13
C ASP A 65 17.30 2.71 5.00
N PRO A 66 17.62 3.87 5.62
CA PRO A 66 16.80 5.08 5.53
C PRO A 66 16.53 5.54 4.09
N ARG A 67 17.49 5.35 3.17
CA ARG A 67 17.36 5.79 1.77
C ARG A 67 16.34 4.96 1.02
N VAL A 68 16.30 3.65 1.32
CA VAL A 68 15.30 2.75 0.75
C VAL A 68 13.92 3.10 1.30
N ILE A 69 13.83 3.40 2.60
CA ILE A 69 12.58 3.86 3.22
C ILE A 69 12.09 5.15 2.56
N ASP A 70 12.97 6.11 2.29
CA ASP A 70 12.59 7.37 1.62
C ASP A 70 12.02 7.12 0.21
N VAL A 71 12.62 6.22 -0.56
CA VAL A 71 12.09 5.83 -1.89
C VAL A 71 10.72 5.16 -1.75
N LEU A 72 10.54 4.29 -0.75
CA LEU A 72 9.25 3.64 -0.49
C LEU A 72 8.18 4.65 -0.06
N LEU A 73 8.53 5.61 0.78
CA LEU A 73 7.63 6.68 1.20
C LEU A 73 7.23 7.57 0.02
N PHE A 74 8.19 7.92 -0.84
CA PHE A 74 7.92 8.68 -2.06
C PHE A 74 6.94 7.94 -2.98
N LYS A 75 7.18 6.65 -3.25
CA LYS A 75 6.25 5.80 -4.00
C LYS A 75 4.87 5.74 -3.35
N GLY A 76 4.82 5.55 -2.03
CA GLY A 76 3.56 5.51 -1.28
C GLY A 76 2.77 6.83 -1.30
N GLN A 77 3.47 7.97 -1.45
CA GLN A 77 2.83 9.28 -1.62
C GLN A 77 2.27 9.46 -3.03
N ILE A 78 3.04 9.09 -4.07
CA ILE A 78 2.56 9.11 -5.47
C ILE A 78 1.28 8.28 -5.59
N GLU A 79 1.32 7.07 -5.06
CA GLU A 79 0.20 6.15 -5.01
C GLU A 79 -1.02 6.75 -4.30
N PHE A 80 -0.81 7.53 -3.24
CA PHE A 80 -1.87 8.20 -2.51
C PHE A 80 -2.49 9.33 -3.33
N GLU A 81 -1.68 10.17 -3.97
CA GLU A 81 -2.14 11.27 -4.84
C GLU A 81 -2.93 10.75 -6.03
N GLU A 82 -2.42 9.72 -6.71
CA GLU A 82 -3.11 9.06 -7.82
C GLU A 82 -4.48 8.50 -7.39
N THR A 83 -4.57 7.96 -6.17
CA THR A 83 -5.81 7.41 -5.64
C THR A 83 -6.77 8.51 -5.19
N TYR A 84 -6.28 9.51 -4.47
CA TYR A 84 -7.09 10.58 -3.88
C TYR A 84 -7.62 11.57 -4.93
N ASN A 85 -6.83 11.87 -5.96
CA ASN A 85 -7.25 12.73 -7.06
C ASN A 85 -8.05 11.97 -8.13
N VAL A 86 -8.33 10.68 -7.91
CA VAL A 86 -9.09 9.82 -8.85
C VAL A 86 -8.42 9.77 -10.23
N TRP A 87 -7.09 9.71 -10.26
CA TRP A 87 -6.32 9.44 -11.48
C TRP A 87 -6.30 7.95 -11.80
N LYS A 88 -6.40 7.11 -10.77
CA LYS A 88 -6.64 5.67 -10.93
C LYS A 88 -8.11 5.40 -11.27
N GLN A 89 -8.32 4.28 -11.94
CA GLN A 89 -9.66 3.70 -12.16
C GLN A 89 -9.92 2.57 -11.15
N TYR A 90 -11.20 2.19 -11.00
CA TYR A 90 -11.66 1.09 -10.14
C TYR A 90 -10.84 -0.21 -10.29
N SER A 91 -10.51 -0.61 -11.52
CA SER A 91 -9.69 -1.80 -11.80
C SER A 91 -8.30 -1.76 -11.16
N HIS A 92 -7.66 -0.59 -11.14
CA HIS A 92 -6.35 -0.42 -10.52
C HIS A 92 -6.42 -0.57 -9.00
N VAL A 93 -7.49 -0.07 -8.38
CA VAL A 93 -7.73 -0.24 -6.94
C VAL A 93 -8.05 -1.70 -6.62
N LEU A 94 -8.90 -2.33 -7.41
CA LEU A 94 -9.22 -3.75 -7.26
C LEU A 94 -8.02 -4.67 -7.42
N ARG A 95 -7.00 -4.29 -8.19
CA ARG A 95 -5.78 -5.09 -8.34
C ARG A 95 -5.03 -5.31 -7.02
N TYR A 96 -5.18 -4.42 -6.03
CA TYR A 96 -4.67 -4.68 -4.69
C TYR A 96 -5.48 -5.75 -3.97
N PHE A 97 -6.74 -5.99 -4.35
CA PHE A 97 -7.66 -6.94 -3.73
C PHE A 97 -7.86 -8.24 -4.51
N ASP A 98 -7.47 -8.30 -5.78
CA ASP A 98 -7.43 -9.54 -6.56
C ASP A 98 -6.65 -10.59 -5.74
N ALA A 99 -7.38 -11.63 -5.35
CA ALA A 99 -7.14 -12.48 -4.20
C ALA A 99 -5.67 -12.78 -3.88
N ASN A 100 -5.22 -12.53 -2.65
CA ASN A 100 -4.14 -13.28 -2.02
C ASN A 100 -2.76 -13.38 -2.73
N GLU A 101 -2.33 -12.60 -3.73
CA GLU A 101 -1.03 -12.79 -4.44
C GLU A 101 -0.80 -14.16 -5.15
N ARG A 102 -1.56 -15.22 -4.83
CA ARG A 102 -1.76 -16.56 -5.41
C ARG A 102 -2.67 -17.28 -4.40
N ASP A 103 -3.38 -18.34 -4.77
CA ASP A 103 -3.81 -19.32 -3.74
C ASP A 103 -2.61 -19.61 -2.83
N PRO A 104 -2.77 -19.86 -1.51
CA PRO A 104 -1.67 -20.28 -0.67
C PRO A 104 -1.09 -21.56 -1.26
N GLN A 105 -0.15 -21.41 -2.19
CA GLN A 105 0.51 -22.50 -2.85
C GLN A 105 1.22 -23.18 -1.70
N SER A 106 0.82 -24.42 -1.48
CA SER A 106 1.34 -25.13 -0.35
C SER A 106 2.85 -25.13 -0.48
N ASN A 107 3.50 -24.65 0.57
CA ASN A 107 4.95 -24.62 0.62
C ASN A 107 5.53 -26.04 0.79
N GLN A 108 4.67 -27.05 0.89
CA GLN A 108 5.08 -28.43 0.96
C GLN A 108 5.64 -28.88 -0.37
N PHE A 109 6.79 -29.54 -0.28
CA PHE A 109 7.48 -30.12 -1.42
C PHE A 109 6.57 -31.08 -2.21
N MET A 110 5.77 -31.90 -1.51
CA MET A 110 4.91 -32.92 -2.15
C MET A 110 3.90 -32.31 -3.12
N ASP A 111 3.23 -31.23 -2.71
CA ASP A 111 2.23 -30.59 -3.55
C ASP A 111 2.88 -29.91 -4.77
N LYS A 112 4.04 -29.27 -4.58
CA LYS A 112 4.84 -28.71 -5.70
C LYS A 112 5.34 -29.77 -6.66
N PHE A 113 5.70 -30.94 -6.14
CA PHE A 113 6.13 -32.11 -6.92
C PHE A 113 4.97 -32.69 -7.74
N ILE A 114 3.78 -32.85 -7.14
CA ILE A 114 2.57 -33.31 -7.84
C ILE A 114 2.13 -32.31 -8.92
N GLU A 115 2.28 -31.00 -8.67
CA GLU A 115 1.97 -29.95 -9.64
C GLU A 115 3.04 -29.80 -10.75
N GLY A 116 4.16 -30.53 -10.68
CA GLY A 116 5.23 -30.46 -11.69
C GLY A 116 6.01 -29.14 -11.67
N ARG A 117 6.09 -28.48 -10.51
CA ARG A 117 6.75 -27.18 -10.30
C ARG A 117 8.02 -27.27 -9.43
N ALA A 118 8.46 -28.49 -9.11
CA ALA A 118 9.63 -28.77 -8.26
C ALA A 118 10.95 -28.61 -9.03
#